data_AF-A0A9Q9IEC6-F1
#
_entry.id   AF-A0A9Q9IEC6-F1
#
_cell.length_a   1.000
_cell.length_b   1.000
_cell.length_c   1.000
_cell.angle_alpha   90.00
_cell.angle_beta   90.00
_cell.angle_gamma   90.00
#
_symmetry.space_group_name_H-M   'P 1'
#
loop_
_entity.id
_entity.type
_entity.pdbx_description
1 polymer ?
#
loop_
_entity_poly.entity_id
_entity_poly.type
_entity_poly.pdbx_seq_one_letter_code
_entity_poly.pdbx_strand_id
1 'polypeptide(L)'
;MTLQRRDDDGNGRVRRAVTDAEHAVQRHLTVDVNAGMADLMARRARRDRDAQRPIRRLLARIARWPGGRRHEIAPLVVIEHPHVVDADGRSGSAEPPVVPRGRRLLVATALAVIAIVLCVGSRGDRPADLQPSLPQTSPTVTPATDSVLDPEPVNMRLTVDVPGLLSGDAAVEEALRRQVLNEPSIAGRRVALVLTYGGLQRGSGAEALAVADRVNAVLAASAGAFHDAVYRSMIGIDGAPDSIGIDIYLVRSGHSPASPETSLELEPVSMQVTVDAAGLLSGHADAAEALRQQVLTAPRMVGRRAGLVLTYGGALDRGPASALAVAAAVNAVLGASGATFDGTAYRQYVSLAAHENLVTLDIYLWRT
;
A
#
# COMPACT_ATOMS: atom_id res chain seq x y z
N MET A 1 62.34 -20.93 -22.85
CA MET A 1 62.20 -19.51 -22.43
C MET A 1 60.72 -19.30 -22.15
N THR A 2 60.33 -19.48 -20.89
CA THR A 2 58.93 -19.60 -20.45
C THR A 2 58.59 -18.37 -19.62
N LEU A 3 57.83 -17.43 -20.20
CA LEU A 3 57.33 -16.24 -19.52
C LEU A 3 56.04 -16.60 -18.78
N GLN A 4 56.14 -16.60 -17.45
CA GLN A 4 55.12 -17.02 -16.51
C GLN A 4 54.21 -15.83 -16.16
N ARG A 5 52.94 -15.98 -16.54
CA ARG A 5 51.77 -15.16 -16.18
C ARG A 5 51.77 -14.82 -14.69
N ARG A 6 51.73 -13.53 -14.34
CA ARG A 6 51.73 -13.06 -12.95
C ARG A 6 50.94 -11.75 -12.79
N ASP A 7 49.69 -11.70 -13.24
CA ASP A 7 48.84 -10.49 -13.12
C ASP A 7 47.39 -10.71 -12.60
N ASP A 8 46.97 -11.94 -12.26
CA ASP A 8 45.56 -12.20 -11.91
C ASP A 8 45.18 -12.03 -10.41
N ASP A 9 46.14 -11.92 -9.50
CA ASP A 9 45.85 -11.92 -8.04
C ASP A 9 45.36 -10.56 -7.49
N GLY A 10 45.64 -9.45 -8.19
CA GLY A 10 45.28 -8.10 -7.71
C GLY A 10 43.77 -7.82 -7.79
N ASN A 11 43.13 -8.28 -8.87
CA ASN A 11 41.73 -7.95 -9.15
C ASN A 11 40.75 -8.70 -8.22
N GLY A 12 41.13 -9.89 -7.75
CA GLY A 12 40.33 -10.68 -6.81
C GLY A 12 40.20 -10.05 -5.42
N ARG A 13 41.23 -9.34 -4.94
CA ARG A 13 41.19 -8.68 -3.62
C ARG A 13 40.32 -7.43 -3.63
N VAL A 14 40.38 -6.65 -4.71
CA VAL A 14 39.54 -5.45 -4.88
C VAL A 14 38.06 -5.84 -4.96
N ARG A 15 37.71 -6.88 -5.74
CA ARG A 15 36.33 -7.37 -5.82
C ARG A 15 35.79 -7.84 -4.46
N ARG A 16 36.56 -8.59 -3.68
CA ARG A 16 36.12 -9.01 -2.33
C ARG A 16 35.93 -7.82 -1.38
N ALA A 17 36.86 -6.86 -1.40
CA ALA A 17 36.74 -5.67 -0.55
C ALA A 17 35.50 -4.83 -0.88
N VAL A 18 35.14 -4.72 -2.17
CA VAL A 18 33.91 -4.04 -2.61
C VAL A 18 32.66 -4.80 -2.13
N THR A 19 32.59 -6.12 -2.34
CA THR A 19 31.46 -6.93 -1.88
C THR A 19 31.30 -6.93 -0.36
N ASP A 20 32.41 -6.97 0.40
CA ASP A 20 32.37 -6.91 1.86
C ASP A 20 31.90 -5.54 2.37
N ALA A 21 32.29 -4.45 1.69
CA ALA A 21 31.81 -3.10 1.98
C ALA A 21 30.32 -2.93 1.68
N GLU A 22 29.84 -3.45 0.54
CA GLU A 22 28.42 -3.47 0.18
C GLU A 22 27.59 -4.21 1.24
N HIS A 23 28.02 -5.41 1.65
CA HIS A 23 27.35 -6.16 2.71
C HIS A 23 27.40 -5.47 4.08
N ALA A 24 28.45 -4.70 4.38
CA ALA A 24 28.52 -3.93 5.63
C ALA A 24 27.53 -2.74 5.63
N VAL A 25 27.47 -1.99 4.52
CA VAL A 25 26.52 -0.88 4.35
C VAL A 25 25.08 -1.39 4.39
N GLN A 26 24.79 -2.49 3.70
CA GLN A 26 23.45 -3.08 3.66
C GLN A 26 23.01 -3.61 5.03
N ARG A 27 23.93 -4.21 5.81
CA ARG A 27 23.64 -4.59 7.21
C ARG A 27 23.36 -3.39 8.09
N HIS A 28 24.13 -2.31 7.97
CA HIS A 28 23.94 -1.11 8.78
C HIS A 28 22.60 -0.41 8.47
N LEU A 29 22.28 -0.25 7.18
CA LEU A 29 20.99 0.28 6.73
C LEU A 29 19.81 -0.58 7.20
N THR A 30 19.95 -1.91 7.15
CA THR A 30 18.89 -2.82 7.62
C THR A 30 18.65 -2.68 9.12
N VAL A 31 19.70 -2.54 9.93
CA VAL A 31 19.58 -2.36 11.39
C VAL A 31 18.91 -1.02 11.72
N ASP A 32 19.32 0.07 11.09
CA ASP A 32 18.78 1.41 11.38
C ASP A 32 17.32 1.56 10.90
N VAL A 33 16.98 1.00 9.74
CA VAL A 33 15.60 0.97 9.24
C VAL A 33 14.71 0.13 10.14
N ASN A 34 15.17 -1.04 10.58
CA ASN A 34 14.40 -1.90 11.49
C ASN A 34 14.19 -1.25 12.86
N ALA A 35 15.20 -0.57 13.41
CA ALA A 35 15.08 0.17 14.66
C ALA A 35 14.10 1.35 14.54
N GLY A 36 14.19 2.12 13.46
CA GLY A 36 13.26 3.22 13.18
C GLY A 36 11.82 2.74 12.97
N MET A 37 11.64 1.63 12.25
CA MET A 37 10.32 1.03 12.01
C MET A 37 9.73 0.45 13.30
N ALA A 38 10.54 -0.17 14.16
CA ALA A 38 10.10 -0.66 15.46
C ALA A 38 9.64 0.48 16.38
N ASP A 39 10.35 1.63 16.42
CA ASP A 39 9.91 2.80 17.19
C ASP A 39 8.62 3.41 16.61
N LEU A 40 8.49 3.47 15.27
CA LEU A 40 7.27 3.93 14.61
C LEU A 40 6.07 3.04 14.95
N MET A 41 6.22 1.72 14.87
CA MET A 41 5.19 0.75 15.25
C MET A 41 4.84 0.85 16.74
N ALA A 42 5.84 1.05 17.61
CA ALA A 42 5.60 1.26 19.04
C ALA A 42 4.83 2.57 19.32
N ARG A 43 5.10 3.65 18.57
CA ARG A 43 4.34 4.91 18.66
C ARG A 43 2.92 4.76 18.15
N ARG A 44 2.70 4.03 17.04
CA ARG A 44 1.36 3.71 16.53
C ARG A 44 0.55 2.89 17.54
N ALA A 45 1.14 1.83 18.10
CA ALA A 45 0.52 1.02 19.14
C ALA A 45 0.23 1.79 20.44
N ARG A 46 1.00 2.84 20.76
CA ARG A 46 0.70 3.76 21.87
C ARG A 46 -0.49 4.65 21.54
N ARG A 47 -0.54 5.25 20.35
CA ARG A 47 -1.70 6.04 19.88
C ARG A 47 -2.98 5.21 19.87
N ASP A 48 -2.94 3.98 19.39
CA ASP A 48 -4.11 3.10 19.36
C ASP A 48 -4.59 2.73 20.77
N ARG A 49 -3.65 2.48 21.71
CA ARG A 49 -3.99 2.26 23.13
C ARG A 49 -4.63 3.50 23.77
N ASP A 50 -4.11 4.68 23.49
CA ASP A 50 -4.67 5.93 24.01
C ASP A 50 -6.03 6.24 23.38
N ALA A 51 -6.23 5.95 22.10
CA ALA A 51 -7.52 6.07 21.41
C ALA A 51 -8.57 5.08 21.93
N GLN A 52 -8.17 3.91 22.43
CA GLN A 52 -9.06 2.93 23.07
C GLN A 52 -9.41 3.28 24.53
N ARG A 53 -8.68 4.19 25.17
CA ARG A 53 -8.85 4.55 26.58
C ARG A 53 -10.22 5.17 26.89
N PRO A 54 -10.79 6.07 26.06
CA PRO A 54 -12.15 6.58 26.21
C PRO A 54 -13.22 5.48 26.05
N ILE A 55 -13.03 4.56 25.10
CA ILE A 55 -13.94 3.44 24.84
C ILE A 55 -13.98 2.50 26.05
N ARG A 56 -12.81 2.13 26.60
CA ARG A 56 -12.72 1.32 27.82
C ARG A 56 -13.38 2.01 29.02
N ARG A 57 -13.22 3.33 29.17
CA ARG A 57 -13.90 4.12 30.22
C ARG A 57 -15.41 4.13 30.04
N LEU A 58 -15.90 4.21 28.80
CA LEU A 58 -17.32 4.16 28.47
C LEU A 58 -17.92 2.78 28.78
N LEU A 59 -17.26 1.71 28.35
CA LEU A 59 -17.68 0.33 28.66
C LEU A 59 -17.68 0.05 30.16
N ALA A 60 -16.67 0.53 30.90
CA ALA A 60 -16.63 0.43 32.35
C ALA A 60 -17.68 1.29 33.07
N ARG A 61 -18.23 2.33 32.43
CA ARG A 61 -19.37 3.10 32.93
C ARG A 61 -20.69 2.36 32.66
N ILE A 62 -20.86 1.80 31.46
CA ILE A 62 -22.03 0.99 31.09
C ILE A 62 -22.16 -0.23 32.02
N ALA A 63 -21.05 -0.91 32.31
CA ALA A 63 -21.02 -2.05 33.23
C ALA A 63 -21.37 -1.71 34.69
N ARG A 64 -21.26 -0.43 35.08
CA ARG A 64 -21.57 0.05 36.44
C ARG A 64 -22.96 0.68 36.57
N TRP A 65 -23.78 0.67 35.52
CA TRP A 65 -25.12 1.26 35.56
C TRP A 65 -26.05 0.45 36.47
N PRO A 66 -26.54 1.02 37.59
CA PRO A 66 -27.45 0.32 38.48
C PRO A 66 -28.85 0.33 37.85
N GLY A 67 -29.29 -0.81 37.32
CA GLY A 67 -30.64 -0.97 36.76
C GLY A 67 -30.76 -1.85 35.52
N GLY A 68 -29.66 -2.29 34.90
CA GLY A 68 -29.69 -3.19 33.74
C GLY A 68 -29.82 -4.65 34.14
N ARG A 69 -30.85 -5.35 33.63
CA ARG A 69 -30.96 -6.81 33.75
C ARG A 69 -29.71 -7.46 33.15
N ARG A 70 -29.12 -8.40 33.90
CA ARG A 70 -27.93 -9.18 33.48
C ARG A 70 -28.28 -10.02 32.24
N HIS A 71 -27.88 -9.57 31.06
CA HIS A 71 -27.62 -10.49 29.96
C HIS A 71 -26.19 -10.99 30.13
N GLU A 72 -26.03 -12.31 30.32
CA GLU A 72 -24.74 -12.98 30.35
C GLU A 72 -24.04 -12.78 29.00
N ILE A 73 -23.10 -11.83 28.96
CA ILE A 73 -22.09 -11.77 27.91
C ILE A 73 -20.86 -12.46 28.51
N ALA A 74 -20.52 -13.64 27.97
CA ALA A 74 -19.35 -14.40 28.37
C ALA A 74 -18.07 -13.55 28.21
N PRO A 75 -17.11 -13.61 29.15
CA PRO A 75 -15.91 -12.78 29.09
C PRO A 75 -14.97 -13.29 27.99
N LEU A 76 -14.59 -12.38 27.09
CA LEU A 76 -13.46 -12.53 26.18
C LEU A 76 -12.16 -12.53 27.02
N VAL A 77 -11.55 -13.69 27.21
CA VAL A 77 -10.27 -13.83 27.90
C VAL A 77 -9.17 -13.24 27.01
N VAL A 78 -8.65 -12.07 27.37
CA VAL A 78 -7.40 -11.53 26.83
C VAL A 78 -6.26 -12.17 27.62
N ILE A 79 -5.53 -13.08 26.99
CA ILE A 79 -4.31 -13.66 27.58
C ILE A 79 -3.16 -12.69 27.26
N GLU A 80 -2.68 -11.96 28.27
CA GLU A 80 -1.42 -11.23 28.20
C GLU A 80 -0.26 -12.21 28.46
N HIS A 81 0.71 -12.26 27.54
CA HIS A 81 1.95 -13.00 27.73
C HIS A 81 2.96 -12.15 28.53
N PRO A 82 3.50 -12.64 29.66
CA PRO A 82 4.67 -12.02 30.26
C PRO A 82 5.95 -12.44 29.51
N HIS A 83 6.77 -11.46 29.12
CA HIS A 83 8.17 -11.69 28.78
C HIS A 83 8.97 -11.90 30.07
N VAL A 84 9.52 -13.10 30.25
CA VAL A 84 10.58 -13.34 31.23
C VAL A 84 11.91 -13.13 30.51
N VAL A 85 12.70 -12.19 31.01
CA VAL A 85 14.11 -11.99 30.64
C VAL A 85 14.92 -12.79 31.64
N ASP A 86 15.57 -13.87 31.22
CA ASP A 86 16.61 -14.51 32.02
C ASP A 86 17.94 -13.81 31.74
N ALA A 87 18.50 -13.26 32.80
CA ALA A 87 19.80 -12.61 32.84
C ALA A 87 20.85 -13.61 33.31
N ASP A 88 21.18 -14.63 32.51
CA ASP A 88 22.38 -15.44 32.74
C ASP A 88 22.78 -16.18 31.46
N GLY A 89 23.78 -15.64 30.76
CA GLY A 89 24.31 -16.21 29.53
C GLY A 89 25.01 -17.56 29.75
N ARG A 90 24.26 -18.66 29.69
CA ARG A 90 24.81 -20.02 29.56
C ARG A 90 24.07 -20.83 28.50
N SER A 91 24.84 -21.31 27.52
CA SER A 91 24.38 -22.18 26.44
C SER A 91 24.25 -23.62 26.93
N GLY A 92 23.02 -24.12 27.05
CA GLY A 92 22.71 -25.55 27.23
C GLY A 92 21.80 -26.03 26.10
N SER A 93 22.08 -27.21 25.53
CA SER A 93 21.27 -27.81 24.46
C SER A 93 19.89 -28.19 24.97
N ALA A 94 18.84 -27.66 24.34
CA ALA A 94 17.44 -27.97 24.68
C ALA A 94 16.84 -28.97 23.68
N GLU A 95 16.23 -30.02 24.23
CA GLU A 95 15.29 -30.95 23.57
C GLU A 95 14.12 -30.23 22.87
N PRO A 96 13.52 -30.84 21.83
CA PRO A 96 12.34 -30.27 21.18
C PRO A 96 11.11 -30.33 22.10
N PRO A 97 10.28 -29.27 22.15
CA PRO A 97 9.11 -29.23 23.02
C PRO A 97 8.01 -30.19 22.55
N VAL A 98 7.53 -31.01 23.47
CA VAL A 98 6.33 -31.84 23.32
C VAL A 98 5.10 -30.95 23.14
N VAL A 99 4.49 -31.00 21.96
CA VAL A 99 3.25 -30.26 21.65
C VAL A 99 2.06 -30.90 22.40
N PRO A 100 1.32 -30.16 23.24
CA PRO A 100 0.18 -30.71 23.97
C PRO A 100 -0.97 -31.07 23.02
N ARG A 101 -1.53 -32.28 23.22
CA ARG A 101 -2.57 -32.93 22.40
C ARG A 101 -3.88 -32.12 22.22
N GLY A 102 -4.11 -31.06 23.01
CA GLY A 102 -5.31 -30.22 22.93
C GLY A 102 -5.41 -29.32 21.68
N ARG A 103 -4.29 -28.97 21.03
CA ARG A 103 -4.30 -28.06 19.86
C ARG A 103 -4.77 -28.72 18.56
N ARG A 104 -4.70 -30.05 18.44
CA ARG A 104 -5.14 -30.76 17.23
C ARG A 104 -6.66 -30.90 17.13
N LEU A 105 -7.38 -30.85 18.25
CA LEU A 105 -8.83 -31.03 18.26
C LEU A 105 -9.57 -29.78 17.75
N LEU A 106 -9.13 -28.58 18.13
CA LEU A 106 -9.78 -27.31 17.75
C LEU A 106 -9.68 -26.98 16.26
N VAL A 107 -8.56 -27.30 15.61
CA VAL A 107 -8.39 -27.07 14.16
C VAL A 107 -9.27 -28.00 13.34
N ALA A 108 -9.44 -29.26 13.78
CA ALA A 108 -10.31 -30.21 13.12
C ALA A 108 -11.80 -29.84 13.23
N THR A 109 -12.24 -29.29 14.36
CA THR A 109 -13.64 -28.86 14.53
C THR A 109 -13.97 -27.62 13.70
N ALA A 110 -13.05 -26.66 13.60
CA ALA A 110 -13.24 -25.45 12.79
C ALA A 110 -13.35 -25.76 11.28
N LEU A 111 -12.55 -26.70 10.77
CA LEU A 111 -12.60 -27.13 9.38
C LEU A 111 -13.90 -27.91 9.04
N ALA A 112 -14.43 -28.71 9.98
CA ALA A 112 -15.67 -29.44 9.77
C ALA A 112 -16.91 -28.51 9.67
N VAL A 113 -16.92 -27.39 10.42
CA VAL A 113 -18.04 -26.43 10.37
C VAL A 113 -18.05 -25.65 9.04
N ILE A 114 -16.88 -25.30 8.50
CA ILE A 114 -16.77 -24.61 7.20
C ILE A 114 -17.25 -25.51 6.05
N ALA A 115 -16.97 -26.81 6.09
CA ALA A 115 -17.42 -27.76 5.07
C ALA A 115 -18.95 -27.94 5.05
N ILE A 116 -19.63 -27.89 6.21
CA ILE A 116 -21.10 -28.03 6.29
C ILE A 116 -21.81 -26.79 5.73
N VAL A 117 -21.25 -25.58 5.93
CA VAL A 117 -21.82 -24.34 5.41
C VAL A 117 -21.74 -24.26 3.88
N LEU A 118 -20.74 -24.89 3.25
CA LEU A 118 -20.58 -24.92 1.80
C LEU A 118 -21.52 -25.94 1.10
N CYS A 119 -22.00 -26.97 1.80
CA CYS A 119 -22.83 -28.01 1.18
C CYS A 119 -24.34 -27.71 1.13
N VAL A 120 -24.82 -26.62 1.76
CA VAL A 120 -26.27 -26.32 1.86
C VAL A 120 -26.74 -25.27 0.82
N GLY A 121 -25.85 -24.73 -0.02
CA GLY A 121 -26.13 -23.57 -0.87
C GLY A 121 -26.72 -23.82 -2.26
N SER A 122 -26.94 -25.05 -2.73
CA SER A 122 -27.27 -25.28 -4.14
C SER A 122 -28.42 -26.27 -4.37
N ARG A 123 -29.67 -25.81 -4.23
CA ARG A 123 -30.84 -26.38 -4.95
C ARG A 123 -31.91 -25.31 -5.18
N GLY A 124 -32.24 -25.07 -6.44
CA GLY A 124 -33.32 -24.17 -6.84
C GLY A 124 -33.47 -24.06 -8.35
N ASP A 125 -33.80 -25.17 -9.01
CA ASP A 125 -34.28 -25.19 -10.40
C ASP A 125 -35.65 -24.50 -10.50
N ARG A 126 -35.81 -23.60 -11.47
CA ARG A 126 -37.12 -23.15 -11.95
C ARG A 126 -37.07 -22.90 -13.46
N PRO A 127 -37.80 -23.66 -14.29
CA PRO A 127 -37.96 -23.32 -15.69
C PRO A 127 -38.94 -22.15 -15.82
N ALA A 128 -38.53 -21.08 -16.50
CA ALA A 128 -39.40 -19.96 -16.84
C ALA A 128 -39.97 -20.14 -18.26
N ASP A 129 -41.27 -19.93 -18.36
CA ASP A 129 -42.07 -19.96 -19.58
C ASP A 129 -41.60 -18.95 -20.64
N LEU A 130 -41.74 -19.37 -21.90
CA LEU A 130 -41.45 -18.60 -23.10
C LEU A 130 -42.57 -17.57 -23.36
N GLN A 131 -42.26 -16.28 -23.25
CA GLN A 131 -43.14 -15.19 -23.67
C GLN A 131 -42.61 -14.54 -24.96
N PRO A 132 -43.42 -14.37 -26.02
CA PRO A 132 -42.98 -13.78 -27.29
C PRO A 132 -42.80 -12.26 -27.17
N SER A 133 -41.61 -11.76 -27.50
CA SER A 133 -41.23 -10.35 -27.38
C SER A 133 -41.65 -9.51 -28.59
N LEU A 134 -42.23 -8.34 -28.34
CA LEU A 134 -42.47 -7.27 -29.33
C LEU A 134 -41.16 -6.53 -29.65
N PRO A 135 -41.02 -5.90 -30.84
CA PRO A 135 -39.82 -5.16 -31.22
C PRO A 135 -39.65 -3.89 -30.37
N GLN A 136 -38.73 -3.94 -29.41
CA GLN A 136 -38.25 -2.76 -28.68
C GLN A 136 -37.14 -2.08 -29.49
N THR A 137 -37.38 -0.85 -29.93
CA THR A 137 -36.32 0.07 -30.39
C THR A 137 -35.51 0.51 -29.17
N SER A 138 -34.38 -0.15 -28.94
CA SER A 138 -33.45 0.25 -27.89
C SER A 138 -32.88 1.64 -28.19
N PRO A 139 -32.94 2.60 -27.26
CA PRO A 139 -32.29 3.88 -27.44
C PRO A 139 -30.78 3.66 -27.59
N THR A 140 -30.18 4.27 -28.62
CA THR A 140 -28.73 4.30 -28.79
C THR A 140 -28.13 5.13 -27.66
N VAL A 141 -27.70 4.46 -26.59
CA VAL A 141 -26.94 5.08 -25.51
C VAL A 141 -25.61 5.54 -26.11
N THR A 142 -25.43 6.87 -26.19
CA THR A 142 -24.13 7.44 -26.57
C THR A 142 -23.15 7.09 -25.45
N PRO A 143 -22.01 6.42 -25.74
CA PRO A 143 -21.06 6.05 -24.70
C PRO A 143 -20.59 7.33 -24.00
N ALA A 144 -20.76 7.38 -22.67
CA ALA A 144 -20.20 8.46 -21.87
C ALA A 144 -18.68 8.45 -22.08
N THR A 145 -18.10 9.61 -22.40
CA THR A 145 -16.64 9.76 -22.41
C THR A 145 -16.15 9.67 -20.98
N ASP A 146 -15.56 8.53 -20.67
CA ASP A 146 -15.04 8.19 -19.36
C ASP A 146 -13.84 9.06 -18.96
N SER A 147 -13.81 9.48 -17.69
CA SER A 147 -12.62 10.08 -17.08
C SER A 147 -11.51 9.03 -17.00
N VAL A 148 -10.30 9.40 -17.44
CA VAL A 148 -9.11 8.54 -17.42
C VAL A 148 -7.95 9.36 -16.85
N LEU A 149 -7.09 8.74 -16.03
CA LEU A 149 -5.87 9.40 -15.57
C LEU A 149 -4.82 9.41 -16.67
N ASP A 150 -4.03 10.48 -16.72
CA ASP A 150 -2.78 10.44 -17.46
C ASP A 150 -1.84 9.44 -16.76
N PRO A 151 -1.41 8.34 -17.43
CA PRO A 151 -0.55 7.34 -16.81
C PRO A 151 0.87 7.87 -16.58
N GLU A 152 1.24 8.95 -17.26
CA GLU A 152 2.50 9.68 -17.07
C GLU A 152 2.24 10.88 -16.17
N PRO A 153 2.84 10.94 -14.97
CA PRO A 153 2.63 12.04 -14.07
C PRO A 153 3.55 13.20 -14.46
N VAL A 154 3.19 14.41 -14.06
CA VAL A 154 4.16 15.50 -14.05
C VAL A 154 5.09 15.26 -12.86
N ASN A 155 6.33 14.91 -13.15
CA ASN A 155 7.37 14.71 -12.14
C ASN A 155 8.05 16.04 -11.86
N MET A 156 7.98 16.51 -10.61
CA MET A 156 8.64 17.72 -10.16
C MET A 156 9.66 17.39 -9.09
N ARG A 157 10.77 18.14 -9.10
CA ARG A 157 11.75 18.12 -8.02
C ARG A 157 11.89 19.54 -7.48
N LEU A 158 11.62 19.68 -6.19
CA LEU A 158 11.63 20.96 -5.50
C LEU A 158 12.80 20.99 -4.53
N THR A 159 13.41 22.17 -4.39
CA THR A 159 14.36 22.48 -3.33
C THR A 159 13.65 23.42 -2.38
N VAL A 160 13.50 23.01 -1.12
CA VAL A 160 12.70 23.76 -0.14
C VAL A 160 13.50 23.98 1.13
N ASP A 161 13.35 25.16 1.72
CA ASP A 161 13.78 25.42 3.09
C ASP A 161 12.92 24.60 4.05
N VAL A 162 13.39 23.40 4.40
CA VAL A 162 12.66 22.43 5.24
C VAL A 162 12.32 23.02 6.62
N PRO A 163 13.25 23.63 7.38
CA PRO A 163 12.91 24.32 8.62
C PRO A 163 11.82 25.39 8.45
N GLY A 164 11.94 26.23 7.42
CA GLY A 164 10.93 27.25 7.12
C GLY A 164 9.56 26.63 6.80
N LEU A 165 9.52 25.60 5.96
CA LEU A 165 8.30 24.88 5.60
C LEU A 165 7.63 24.24 6.83
N LEU A 166 8.38 23.52 7.66
CA LEU A 166 7.86 22.84 8.84
C LEU A 166 7.41 23.81 9.95
N SER A 167 8.00 25.01 10.01
CA SER A 167 7.56 26.07 10.91
C SER A 167 6.32 26.84 10.40
N GLY A 168 5.91 26.58 9.16
CA GLY A 168 4.78 27.27 8.53
C GLY A 168 5.09 28.70 8.10
N ASP A 169 6.34 28.96 7.71
CA ASP A 169 6.74 30.27 7.17
C ASP A 169 5.96 30.57 5.88
N ALA A 170 5.15 31.64 5.92
CA ALA A 170 4.27 32.01 4.82
C ALA A 170 5.03 32.35 3.52
N ALA A 171 6.25 32.89 3.61
CA ALA A 171 7.05 33.21 2.44
C ALA A 171 7.60 31.93 1.77
N VAL A 172 7.99 30.94 2.57
CA VAL A 172 8.42 29.62 2.06
C VAL A 172 7.25 28.88 1.41
N GLU A 173 6.07 28.89 2.04
CA GLU A 173 4.88 28.26 1.46
C GLU A 173 4.42 28.94 0.17
N GLU A 174 4.47 30.27 0.10
CA GLU A 174 4.13 30.99 -1.12
C GLU A 174 5.17 30.79 -2.23
N ALA A 175 6.45 30.67 -1.89
CA ALA A 175 7.49 30.28 -2.85
C ALA A 175 7.24 28.87 -3.41
N LEU A 176 6.93 27.91 -2.54
CA LEU A 176 6.56 26.53 -2.91
C LEU A 176 5.33 26.50 -3.82
N ARG A 177 4.26 27.21 -3.44
CA ARG A 177 3.02 27.30 -4.22
C ARG A 177 3.29 27.85 -5.61
N ARG A 178 4.02 28.97 -5.72
CA ARG A 178 4.35 29.57 -7.02
C ARG A 178 5.20 28.64 -7.87
N GLN A 179 6.16 27.93 -7.27
CA GLN A 179 6.99 26.98 -8.01
C GLN A 179 6.16 25.86 -8.64
N VAL A 180 5.18 25.32 -7.92
CA VAL A 180 4.29 24.27 -8.44
C VAL A 180 3.27 24.84 -9.44
N LEU A 181 2.59 25.95 -9.11
CA LEU A 181 1.54 26.52 -9.97
C LEU A 181 2.07 27.11 -11.29
N ASN A 182 3.36 27.47 -11.36
CA ASN A 182 3.99 27.95 -12.59
C ASN A 182 4.42 26.83 -13.53
N GLU A 183 4.22 25.55 -13.16
CA GLU A 183 4.53 24.41 -14.01
C GLU A 183 3.57 24.38 -15.22
N PRO A 184 4.05 24.59 -16.47
CA PRO A 184 3.15 24.74 -17.61
C PRO A 184 2.32 23.49 -17.89
N SER A 185 2.84 22.32 -17.53
CA SER A 185 2.20 21.03 -17.78
C SER A 185 0.96 20.77 -16.92
N ILE A 186 0.72 21.56 -15.86
CA ILE A 186 -0.49 21.50 -15.02
C ILE A 186 -1.48 22.65 -15.29
N ALA A 187 -1.06 23.69 -16.01
CA ALA A 187 -1.88 24.88 -16.23
C ALA A 187 -3.19 24.55 -16.97
N GLY A 188 -4.33 24.94 -16.38
CA GLY A 188 -5.66 24.68 -16.95
C GLY A 188 -6.10 23.22 -16.92
N ARG A 189 -5.30 22.32 -16.32
CA ARG A 189 -5.61 20.90 -16.17
C ARG A 189 -6.05 20.60 -14.75
N ARG A 190 -6.88 19.57 -14.59
CA ARG A 190 -7.31 19.11 -13.27
C ARG A 190 -6.33 18.08 -12.72
N VAL A 191 -5.92 18.27 -11.48
CA VAL A 191 -5.12 17.30 -10.73
C VAL A 191 -6.07 16.31 -10.05
N ALA A 192 -5.83 15.03 -10.26
CA ALA A 192 -6.56 13.95 -9.60
C ALA A 192 -5.83 13.44 -8.35
N LEU A 193 -4.51 13.39 -8.39
CA LEU A 193 -3.68 12.87 -7.31
C LEU A 193 -2.31 13.56 -7.29
N VAL A 194 -1.82 13.79 -6.09
CA VAL A 194 -0.46 14.24 -5.80
C VAL A 194 0.22 13.21 -4.89
N LEU A 195 1.33 12.66 -5.36
CA LEU A 195 2.24 11.85 -4.55
C LEU A 195 3.45 12.70 -4.20
N THR A 196 3.67 12.95 -2.92
CA THR A 196 4.78 13.79 -2.44
C THR A 196 5.78 12.93 -1.68
N TYR A 197 7.04 13.00 -2.09
CA TYR A 197 8.15 12.23 -1.54
C TYR A 197 9.10 13.15 -0.78
N GLY A 198 9.09 13.07 0.54
CA GLY A 198 10.06 13.79 1.36
C GLY A 198 11.41 13.08 1.33
N GLY A 199 12.50 13.81 1.10
CA GLY A 199 13.85 13.27 1.15
C GLY A 199 14.23 12.77 2.55
N LEU A 200 14.87 11.62 2.64
CA LEU A 200 15.44 11.11 3.89
C LEU A 200 16.67 11.94 4.29
N GLN A 201 16.51 12.83 5.28
CA GLN A 201 17.64 13.42 6.01
C GLN A 201 18.31 12.38 6.91
N ARG A 202 19.50 12.69 7.45
CA ARG A 202 20.27 11.90 8.45
C ARG A 202 19.49 11.69 9.78
N GLY A 203 18.23 11.27 9.70
CA GLY A 203 17.25 11.31 10.77
C GLY A 203 15.84 11.03 10.24
N SER A 204 15.31 9.89 10.66
CA SER A 204 13.92 9.40 10.66
C SER A 204 13.02 9.68 9.43
N GLY A 205 12.46 8.60 8.87
CA GLY A 205 11.37 8.70 7.89
C GLY A 205 10.13 9.46 8.39
N ALA A 206 10.00 9.73 9.69
CA ALA A 206 8.94 10.57 10.24
C ALA A 206 9.07 12.04 9.82
N GLU A 207 10.29 12.58 9.74
CA GLU A 207 10.53 13.95 9.28
C GLU A 207 10.25 14.07 7.78
N ALA A 208 10.74 13.11 6.98
CA ALA A 208 10.43 13.03 5.55
C ALA A 208 8.91 13.03 5.29
N LEU A 209 8.14 12.24 6.05
CA LEU A 209 6.69 12.23 5.96
C LEU A 209 6.07 13.57 6.39
N ALA A 210 6.55 14.19 7.47
CA ALA A 210 6.04 15.49 7.92
C ALA A 210 6.28 16.60 6.87
N VAL A 211 7.42 16.57 6.20
CA VAL A 211 7.73 17.48 5.08
C VAL A 211 6.76 17.26 3.93
N ALA A 212 6.56 16.00 3.51
CA ALA A 212 5.61 15.66 2.46
C ALA A 212 4.16 16.05 2.81
N ASP A 213 3.74 15.80 4.06
CA ASP A 213 2.44 16.21 4.60
C ASP A 213 2.26 17.73 4.54
N ARG A 214 3.31 18.49 4.89
CA ARG A 214 3.24 19.95 4.86
C ARG A 214 3.14 20.48 3.44
N VAL A 215 3.90 19.94 2.48
CA VAL A 215 3.75 20.27 1.06
C VAL A 215 2.33 19.98 0.57
N ASN A 216 1.80 18.80 0.89
CA ASN A 216 0.43 18.43 0.53
C ASN A 216 -0.59 19.42 1.11
N ALA A 217 -0.43 19.87 2.36
CA ALA A 217 -1.30 20.87 2.96
C ALA A 217 -1.22 22.24 2.24
N VAL A 218 -0.02 22.68 1.84
CA VAL A 218 0.17 23.94 1.09
C VAL A 218 -0.51 23.88 -0.28
N LEU A 219 -0.37 22.74 -0.99
CA LEU A 219 -1.00 22.52 -2.29
C LEU A 219 -2.53 22.40 -2.18
N ALA A 220 -3.04 21.67 -1.17
CA ALA A 220 -4.48 21.54 -0.92
C ALA A 220 -5.16 22.87 -0.58
N ALA A 221 -4.44 23.78 0.10
CA ALA A 221 -4.93 25.14 0.37
C ALA A 221 -4.93 26.05 -0.88
N SER A 222 -4.34 25.60 -1.99
CA SER A 222 -4.28 26.37 -3.23
C SER A 222 -5.55 26.15 -4.05
N ALA A 223 -6.22 27.23 -4.45
CA ALA A 223 -7.38 27.15 -5.33
C ALA A 223 -7.01 26.62 -6.73
N GLY A 224 -8.02 26.17 -7.48
CA GLY A 224 -7.86 25.79 -8.89
C GLY A 224 -7.62 24.30 -9.08
N ALA A 225 -6.54 23.95 -9.78
CA ALA A 225 -6.26 22.59 -10.27
C ALA A 225 -6.23 21.50 -9.19
N PHE A 226 -5.94 21.88 -7.94
CA PHE A 226 -5.64 21.02 -6.80
C PHE A 226 -6.83 20.78 -5.84
N HIS A 227 -7.97 21.45 -6.05
CA HIS A 227 -9.09 21.47 -5.09
C HIS A 227 -9.64 20.07 -4.76
N ASP A 228 -9.76 19.19 -5.75
CA ASP A 228 -10.30 17.84 -5.58
C ASP A 228 -9.23 16.74 -5.66
N ALA A 229 -7.95 17.12 -5.61
CA ALA A 229 -6.87 16.17 -5.70
C ALA A 229 -6.82 15.31 -4.44
N VAL A 230 -6.48 14.04 -4.62
CA VAL A 230 -6.09 13.16 -3.53
C VAL A 230 -4.62 13.41 -3.22
N TYR A 231 -4.25 13.43 -1.95
CA TYR A 231 -2.87 13.67 -1.52
C TYR A 231 -2.32 12.45 -0.81
N ARG A 232 -1.09 12.08 -1.14
CA ARG A 232 -0.37 11.02 -0.45
C ARG A 232 1.07 11.44 -0.15
N SER A 233 1.45 11.28 1.10
CA SER A 233 2.81 11.48 1.56
C SER A 233 3.57 10.17 1.55
N MET A 234 4.78 10.21 1.03
CA MET A 234 5.66 9.08 0.85
C MET A 234 7.08 9.45 1.29
N ILE A 235 7.88 8.43 1.59
CA ILE A 235 9.30 8.60 1.90
C ILE A 235 10.08 8.44 0.59
N GLY A 236 10.85 9.45 0.21
CA GLY A 236 11.80 9.38 -0.89
C GLY A 236 13.13 8.82 -0.41
N ILE A 237 13.55 7.69 -0.98
CA ILE A 237 14.79 6.98 -0.60
C ILE A 237 16.03 7.62 -1.27
N ASP A 238 15.86 8.17 -2.48
CA ASP A 238 16.96 8.67 -3.31
C ASP A 238 17.02 10.21 -3.36
N GLY A 239 16.29 10.87 -2.45
CA GLY A 239 16.20 12.33 -2.38
C GLY A 239 17.39 12.94 -1.66
N ALA A 240 17.89 14.07 -2.19
CA ALA A 240 18.68 14.96 -1.36
C ALA A 240 17.83 15.41 -0.15
N PRO A 241 18.46 15.68 0.99
CA PRO A 241 17.76 15.96 2.23
C PRO A 241 16.83 17.19 2.21
N ASP A 242 17.12 18.15 1.36
CA ASP A 242 16.35 19.37 1.06
C ASP A 242 15.52 19.25 -0.23
N SER A 243 15.50 18.06 -0.84
CA SER A 243 14.77 17.78 -2.06
C SER A 243 13.45 17.08 -1.76
N ILE A 244 12.40 17.60 -2.38
CA ILE A 244 11.07 17.00 -2.38
C ILE A 244 10.75 16.57 -3.80
N GLY A 245 10.40 15.30 -3.99
CA GLY A 245 9.84 14.80 -5.23
C GLY A 245 8.32 14.94 -5.21
N ILE A 246 7.70 15.29 -6.34
CA ILE A 246 6.25 15.29 -6.48
C ILE A 246 5.86 14.63 -7.81
N ASP A 247 4.94 13.67 -7.77
CA ASP A 247 4.28 13.14 -8.96
C ASP A 247 2.83 13.66 -8.98
N ILE A 248 2.48 14.43 -10.01
CA ILE A 248 1.16 15.01 -10.18
C ILE A 248 0.43 14.26 -11.31
N TYR A 249 -0.64 13.55 -10.97
CA TYR A 249 -1.49 12.84 -11.93
C TYR A 249 -2.64 13.73 -12.34
N LEU A 250 -2.77 13.89 -13.65
CA LEU A 250 -3.74 14.78 -14.25
C LEU A 250 -4.90 13.98 -14.81
N VAL A 251 -6.11 14.52 -14.74
CA VAL A 251 -7.24 13.95 -15.46
C VAL A 251 -7.04 14.23 -16.94
N ARG A 252 -7.06 13.19 -17.77
CA ARG A 252 -7.06 13.32 -19.22
C ARG A 252 -8.45 13.75 -19.66
N SER A 253 -8.58 14.97 -20.17
CA SER A 253 -9.85 15.52 -20.60
C SER A 253 -10.35 14.82 -21.87
N GLY A 254 -11.19 13.80 -21.71
CA GLY A 254 -12.02 13.26 -22.79
C GLY A 254 -13.20 14.19 -23.06
N HIS A 255 -12.98 15.30 -23.77
CA HIS A 255 -13.98 16.17 -24.44
C HIS A 255 -15.31 16.59 -23.75
N SER A 256 -15.57 16.30 -22.47
CA SER A 256 -16.81 16.73 -21.80
C SER A 256 -16.53 17.37 -20.44
N PRO A 257 -16.66 18.71 -20.31
CA PRO A 257 -16.36 19.44 -19.06
C PRO A 257 -17.41 19.26 -17.95
N ALA A 258 -18.39 18.36 -18.10
CA ALA A 258 -19.58 18.32 -17.23
C ALA A 258 -19.87 16.96 -16.57
N SER A 259 -18.98 15.96 -16.66
CA SER A 259 -19.25 14.68 -15.97
C SER A 259 -18.92 14.76 -14.47
N PRO A 260 -19.85 14.41 -13.57
CA PRO A 260 -19.62 14.42 -12.12
C PRO A 260 -18.56 13.38 -11.67
N GLU A 261 -18.24 12.39 -12.49
CA GLU A 261 -17.23 11.35 -12.22
C GLU A 261 -15.79 11.80 -12.53
N THR A 262 -15.34 12.91 -11.95
CA THR A 262 -14.05 13.52 -12.34
C THR A 262 -13.03 13.59 -11.21
N SER A 263 -13.34 13.02 -10.05
CA SER A 263 -12.41 12.90 -8.92
C SER A 263 -12.26 11.46 -8.46
N LEU A 264 -11.08 11.13 -7.95
CA LEU A 264 -10.84 9.88 -7.24
C LEU A 264 -11.48 9.90 -5.84
N GLU A 265 -11.77 8.73 -5.30
CA GLU A 265 -12.05 8.56 -3.87
C GLU A 265 -10.84 8.99 -3.05
N LEU A 266 -11.06 9.70 -1.94
CA LEU A 266 -9.98 10.16 -1.05
C LEU A 266 -9.26 8.98 -0.37
N GLU A 267 -10.04 7.96 0.02
CA GLU A 267 -9.53 6.77 0.68
C GLU A 267 -9.38 5.62 -0.32
N PRO A 268 -8.18 5.08 -0.52
CA PRO A 268 -8.00 3.94 -1.40
C PRO A 268 -8.64 2.69 -0.79
N VAL A 269 -9.01 1.73 -1.66
CA VAL A 269 -9.20 0.35 -1.23
C VAL A 269 -7.82 -0.26 -0.99
N SER A 270 -7.44 -0.35 0.28
CA SER A 270 -6.19 -0.98 0.70
C SER A 270 -6.40 -2.46 0.97
N MET A 271 -5.63 -3.31 0.30
CA MET A 271 -5.70 -4.76 0.49
C MET A 271 -4.33 -5.43 0.41
N GLN A 272 -4.18 -6.54 1.14
CA GLN A 272 -3.03 -7.43 1.02
C GLN A 272 -3.43 -8.66 0.21
N VAL A 273 -2.65 -8.96 -0.82
CA VAL A 273 -2.84 -10.10 -1.69
C VAL A 273 -1.67 -11.06 -1.56
N THR A 274 -1.98 -12.35 -1.51
CA THR A 274 -0.98 -13.40 -1.48
C THR A 274 -0.79 -13.88 -2.90
N VAL A 275 0.43 -13.77 -3.41
CA VAL A 275 0.75 -14.10 -4.80
C VAL A 275 1.73 -15.26 -4.88
N ASP A 276 1.62 -16.05 -5.94
CA ASP A 276 2.72 -16.91 -6.37
C ASP A 276 3.72 -16.04 -7.16
N ALA A 277 4.69 -15.45 -6.45
CA ALA A 277 5.65 -14.53 -7.06
C ALA A 277 6.45 -15.22 -8.18
N ALA A 278 6.87 -16.46 -7.99
CA ALA A 278 7.61 -17.22 -8.99
C ALA A 278 6.73 -17.49 -10.22
N GLY A 279 5.48 -17.87 -10.01
CA GLY A 279 4.53 -18.11 -11.10
C GLY A 279 4.16 -16.86 -11.87
N LEU A 280 3.96 -15.72 -11.19
CA LEU A 280 3.73 -14.43 -11.86
C LEU A 280 4.92 -14.01 -12.71
N LEU A 281 6.14 -14.10 -12.17
CA LEU A 281 7.38 -13.76 -12.91
C LEU A 281 7.63 -14.70 -14.09
N SER A 282 7.17 -15.94 -14.01
CA SER A 282 7.28 -16.93 -15.09
C SER A 282 6.11 -16.89 -16.08
N GLY A 283 5.11 -16.02 -15.85
CA GLY A 283 3.93 -15.90 -16.72
C GLY A 283 2.95 -17.07 -16.63
N HIS A 284 2.89 -17.79 -15.51
CA HIS A 284 1.93 -18.88 -15.31
C HIS A 284 0.49 -18.34 -15.23
N ALA A 285 -0.39 -18.88 -16.08
CA ALA A 285 -1.79 -18.45 -16.18
C ALA A 285 -2.56 -18.64 -14.86
N ASP A 286 -2.29 -19.73 -14.15
CA ASP A 286 -2.98 -20.03 -12.88
C ASP A 286 -2.64 -19.02 -11.78
N ALA A 287 -1.37 -18.57 -11.71
CA ALA A 287 -0.95 -17.53 -10.76
C ALA A 287 -1.61 -16.18 -11.09
N ALA A 288 -1.70 -15.84 -12.37
CA ALA A 288 -2.40 -14.65 -12.81
C ALA A 288 -3.90 -14.71 -12.50
N GLU A 289 -4.57 -15.82 -12.79
CA GLU A 289 -6.01 -15.99 -12.51
C GLU A 289 -6.31 -15.96 -11.01
N ALA A 290 -5.49 -16.61 -10.18
CA ALA A 290 -5.63 -16.56 -8.73
C ALA A 290 -5.55 -15.11 -8.19
N LEU A 291 -4.61 -14.32 -8.71
CA LEU A 291 -4.50 -12.90 -8.38
C LEU A 291 -5.74 -12.11 -8.82
N ARG A 292 -6.23 -12.30 -10.05
CA ARG A 292 -7.44 -11.62 -10.55
C ARG A 292 -8.65 -11.92 -9.68
N GLN A 293 -8.86 -13.20 -9.36
CA GLN A 293 -9.95 -13.63 -8.51
C GLN A 293 -9.89 -12.97 -7.13
N GLN A 294 -8.70 -12.93 -6.50
CA GLN A 294 -8.56 -12.31 -5.18
C GLN A 294 -8.91 -10.82 -5.19
N VAL A 295 -8.53 -10.08 -6.24
CA VAL A 295 -8.75 -8.63 -6.32
C VAL A 295 -10.18 -8.29 -6.77
N LEU A 296 -10.68 -8.95 -7.82
CA LEU A 296 -11.98 -8.62 -8.43
C LEU A 296 -13.17 -9.08 -7.59
N THR A 297 -13.01 -10.10 -6.74
CA THR A 297 -14.06 -10.55 -5.83
C THR A 297 -14.14 -9.71 -4.55
N ALA A 298 -13.23 -8.76 -4.34
CA ALA A 298 -13.29 -7.86 -3.20
C ALA A 298 -14.57 -7.00 -3.29
N PRO A 299 -15.42 -6.95 -2.24
CA PRO A 299 -16.73 -6.29 -2.32
C PRO A 299 -16.68 -4.82 -2.75
N ARG A 300 -15.60 -4.09 -2.41
CA ARG A 300 -15.41 -2.67 -2.80
C ARG A 300 -15.04 -2.47 -4.27
N MET A 301 -14.71 -3.54 -5.01
CA MET A 301 -14.31 -3.47 -6.42
C MET A 301 -15.47 -3.72 -7.40
N VAL A 302 -16.54 -4.38 -6.95
CA VAL A 302 -17.64 -4.84 -7.82
C VAL A 302 -18.35 -3.65 -8.46
N GLY A 303 -18.34 -3.60 -9.80
CA GLY A 303 -18.95 -2.52 -10.59
C GLY A 303 -18.25 -1.17 -10.49
N ARG A 304 -17.06 -1.12 -9.87
CA ARG A 304 -16.26 0.10 -9.72
C ARG A 304 -15.11 0.11 -10.72
N ARG A 305 -14.63 1.31 -11.03
CA ARG A 305 -13.45 1.53 -11.89
C ARG A 305 -12.31 2.08 -11.06
N ALA A 306 -11.12 1.51 -11.25
CA ALA A 306 -9.88 2.02 -10.70
C ALA A 306 -9.35 3.16 -11.59
N GLY A 307 -8.89 4.22 -10.95
CA GLY A 307 -8.12 5.28 -11.61
C GLY A 307 -6.63 5.07 -11.45
N LEU A 308 -6.18 4.66 -10.26
CA LEU A 308 -4.78 4.40 -9.96
C LEU A 308 -4.62 3.18 -9.04
N VAL A 309 -3.58 2.39 -9.28
CA VAL A 309 -3.12 1.34 -8.37
C VAL A 309 -1.68 1.63 -7.94
N LEU A 310 -1.45 1.69 -6.63
CA LEU A 310 -0.10 1.66 -6.04
C LEU A 310 0.17 0.25 -5.52
N THR A 311 1.21 -0.38 -6.05
CA THR A 311 1.55 -1.78 -5.77
C THR A 311 2.85 -1.85 -4.99
N TYR A 312 2.81 -2.39 -3.78
CA TYR A 312 3.96 -2.52 -2.89
C TYR A 312 4.40 -3.99 -2.84
N GLY A 313 5.47 -4.32 -3.57
CA GLY A 313 6.06 -5.67 -3.55
C GLY A 313 6.91 -5.90 -2.31
N GLY A 314 6.85 -7.10 -1.72
CA GLY A 314 7.66 -7.44 -0.56
C GLY A 314 9.12 -7.76 -0.90
N ALA A 315 10.06 -7.12 -0.21
CA ALA A 315 11.50 -7.26 -0.43
C ALA A 315 12.23 -8.10 0.61
N LEU A 316 11.53 -8.65 1.61
CA LEU A 316 12.18 -9.30 2.76
C LEU A 316 13.04 -10.52 2.37
N ASP A 317 12.61 -11.28 1.35
CA ASP A 317 13.26 -12.55 0.99
C ASP A 317 14.29 -12.41 -0.13
N ARG A 318 14.01 -11.59 -1.17
CA ARG A 318 14.85 -11.47 -2.38
C ARG A 318 15.27 -10.04 -2.72
N GLY A 319 15.04 -9.10 -1.81
CA GLY A 319 15.48 -7.72 -1.93
C GLY A 319 14.63 -6.87 -2.90
N PRO A 320 15.01 -5.58 -3.05
CA PRO A 320 14.19 -4.57 -3.74
C PRO A 320 13.94 -4.84 -5.23
N ALA A 321 14.93 -5.38 -5.95
CA ALA A 321 14.80 -5.64 -7.38
C ALA A 321 13.72 -6.70 -7.68
N SER A 322 13.70 -7.78 -6.89
CA SER A 322 12.67 -8.82 -6.99
C SER A 322 11.29 -8.29 -6.64
N ALA A 323 11.20 -7.50 -5.56
CA ALA A 323 9.95 -6.86 -5.14
C ALA A 323 9.33 -5.98 -6.25
N LEU A 324 10.15 -5.18 -6.92
CA LEU A 324 9.70 -4.34 -8.05
C LEU A 324 9.26 -5.18 -9.24
N ALA A 325 9.97 -6.26 -9.55
CA ALA A 325 9.58 -7.16 -10.64
C ALA A 325 8.23 -7.85 -10.37
N VAL A 326 8.00 -8.30 -9.12
CA VAL A 326 6.71 -8.87 -8.70
C VAL A 326 5.60 -7.82 -8.78
N ALA A 327 5.84 -6.60 -8.29
CA ALA A 327 4.88 -5.51 -8.39
C ALA A 327 4.53 -5.16 -9.85
N ALA A 328 5.53 -5.17 -10.75
CA ALA A 328 5.32 -4.97 -12.18
C ALA A 328 4.45 -6.08 -12.79
N ALA A 329 4.72 -7.34 -12.45
CA ALA A 329 3.93 -8.48 -12.91
C ALA A 329 2.48 -8.42 -12.42
N VAL A 330 2.27 -8.03 -11.16
CA VAL A 330 0.93 -7.77 -10.60
C VAL A 330 0.20 -6.69 -11.40
N ASN A 331 0.86 -5.56 -11.67
CA ASN A 331 0.28 -4.46 -12.46
C ASN A 331 -0.11 -4.93 -13.88
N ALA A 332 0.73 -5.73 -14.54
CA ALA A 332 0.43 -6.28 -15.86
C ALA A 332 -0.79 -7.21 -15.85
N VAL A 333 -0.93 -8.07 -14.83
CA VAL A 333 -2.11 -8.94 -14.68
C VAL A 333 -3.38 -8.12 -14.45
N LEU A 334 -3.33 -7.12 -13.57
CA LEU A 334 -4.48 -6.25 -13.29
C LEU A 334 -4.87 -5.41 -14.50
N GLY A 335 -3.90 -4.88 -15.26
CA GLY A 335 -4.15 -4.11 -16.48
C GLY A 335 -4.83 -4.93 -17.59
N ALA A 336 -4.66 -6.25 -17.58
CA ALA A 336 -5.37 -7.16 -18.48
C ALA A 336 -6.78 -7.57 -17.99
N SER A 337 -7.23 -7.11 -16.82
CA SER A 337 -8.41 -7.62 -16.10
C SER A 337 -9.73 -6.90 -16.44
N GLY A 338 -9.87 -6.39 -17.66
CA GLY A 338 -11.13 -5.84 -18.18
C GLY A 338 -11.52 -4.47 -17.61
N ALA A 339 -12.83 -4.19 -17.64
CA ALA A 339 -13.38 -2.83 -17.46
C ALA A 339 -13.05 -2.16 -16.10
N THR A 340 -12.84 -2.94 -15.03
CA THR A 340 -12.48 -2.40 -13.70
C THR A 340 -11.16 -1.64 -13.74
N PHE A 341 -10.20 -2.08 -14.55
CA PHE A 341 -8.85 -1.53 -14.60
C PHE A 341 -8.54 -0.81 -15.91
N ASP A 342 -9.52 -0.65 -16.79
CA ASP A 342 -9.34 0.06 -18.05
C ASP A 342 -9.05 1.55 -17.82
N GLY A 343 -7.97 2.03 -18.42
CA GLY A 343 -7.45 3.39 -18.21
C GLY A 343 -6.81 3.62 -16.83
N THR A 344 -6.51 2.57 -16.06
CA THR A 344 -5.85 2.70 -14.75
C THR A 344 -4.37 3.07 -14.91
N ALA A 345 -3.91 4.03 -14.11
CA ALA A 345 -2.49 4.31 -13.93
C ALA A 345 -1.87 3.36 -12.89
N TYR A 346 -0.64 2.90 -13.11
CA TYR A 346 0.04 1.96 -12.21
C TYR A 346 1.35 2.53 -11.69
N ARG A 347 1.61 2.33 -10.40
CA ARG A 347 2.93 2.56 -9.80
C ARG A 347 3.33 1.42 -8.90
N GLN A 348 4.64 1.23 -8.81
CA GLN A 348 5.26 0.15 -8.07
C GLN A 348 6.22 0.72 -7.05
N TYR A 349 6.19 0.14 -5.86
CA TYR A 349 7.03 0.49 -4.73
C TYR A 349 7.53 -0.78 -4.05
N VAL A 350 8.50 -0.58 -3.16
CA VAL A 350 9.08 -1.65 -2.36
C VAL A 350 8.54 -1.55 -0.94
N SER A 351 8.04 -2.67 -0.43
CA SER A 351 7.77 -2.88 0.99
C SER A 351 8.93 -3.66 1.61
N LEU A 352 9.73 -2.98 2.45
CA LEU A 352 10.87 -3.60 3.13
C LEU A 352 10.45 -4.55 4.27
N ALA A 353 9.18 -4.50 4.69
CA ALA A 353 8.66 -5.27 5.81
C ALA A 353 7.80 -6.48 5.38
N ALA A 354 7.66 -6.74 4.08
CA ALA A 354 6.82 -7.81 3.55
C ALA A 354 7.64 -8.88 2.81
N HIS A 355 7.18 -10.12 2.89
CA HIS A 355 7.70 -11.25 2.12
C HIS A 355 7.36 -11.13 0.64
N GLU A 356 8.12 -11.79 -0.23
CA GLU A 356 7.97 -11.66 -1.70
C GLU A 356 6.60 -12.11 -2.23
N ASN A 357 5.95 -13.04 -1.54
CA ASN A 357 4.62 -13.55 -1.88
C ASN A 357 3.48 -12.70 -1.28
N LEU A 358 3.81 -11.60 -0.60
CA LEU A 358 2.82 -10.68 -0.03
C LEU A 358 2.95 -9.32 -0.69
N VAL A 359 1.89 -8.91 -1.40
CA VAL A 359 1.83 -7.63 -2.09
C VAL A 359 0.72 -6.79 -1.44
N THR A 360 1.00 -5.53 -1.17
CA THR A 360 -0.05 -4.58 -0.74
C THR A 360 -0.50 -3.75 -1.95
N LEU A 361 -1.80 -3.61 -2.14
CA LEU A 361 -2.41 -2.80 -3.18
C LEU A 361 -3.18 -1.66 -2.54
N ASP A 362 -2.91 -0.43 -2.97
CA ASP A 362 -3.79 0.70 -2.71
C ASP A 362 -4.43 1.15 -4.01
N ILE A 363 -5.73 0.89 -4.11
CA ILE A 363 -6.52 1.13 -5.32
C ILE A 363 -7.39 2.37 -5.12
N TYR A 364 -7.11 3.43 -5.89
CA TYR A 364 -7.93 4.64 -5.90
C TYR A 364 -9.01 4.48 -6.96
N LEU A 365 -10.26 4.43 -6.52
CA LEU A 365 -11.43 4.28 -7.37
C LEU A 365 -11.94 5.64 -7.87
N TRP A 366 -12.54 5.66 -9.04
CA TRP A 366 -13.34 6.81 -9.48
C TRP A 366 -14.62 6.91 -8.66
N ARG A 367 -15.02 8.13 -8.29
CA ARG A 367 -16.33 8.37 -7.67
C ARG A 367 -17.42 8.15 -8.71
N THR A 368 -18.35 7.26 -8.40
CA THR A 368 -19.57 6.95 -9.18
C THR A 368 -20.77 7.69 -8.63
#